data_AF-A0A6G2DH22-F1
#
_entry.id   AF-A0A6G2DH22-F1
#
_cell.length_a   1.000
_cell.length_b   1.000
_cell.length_c   1.000
_cell.angle_alpha   90.00
_cell.angle_beta   90.00
_cell.angle_gamma   90.00
#
_symmetry.space_group_name_H-M   'P 1'
#
loop_
_entity.id
_entity.type
_entity.pdbx_description
1 polymer ?
#
loop_
_entity_poly.entity_id
_entity_poly.type
_entity_poly.pdbx_seq_one_letter_code
_entity_poly.pdbx_strand_id
1 'polypeptide(L)'
;LEELKEVLQESLFTGIEWIIVSLGANGTFAKHGDTFYKVDIPRIQVVNPVGSGDSTVAGISSGLLHKESDAGLLIKANVLG
;
A
#
# COMPACT_ATOMS: atom_id res chain seq x y z
N LEU A 1 -8.12 10.62 5.34
CA LEU A 1 -7.14 10.63 4.23
C LEU A 1 -6.35 11.93 4.23
N GLU A 2 -6.98 13.09 4.38
CA GLU A 2 -6.25 14.37 4.54
C GLU A 2 -5.29 14.35 5.74
N GLU A 3 -5.73 13.89 6.91
CA GLU A 3 -4.84 13.73 8.08
C GLU A 3 -3.65 12.79 7.81
N LEU A 4 -3.89 11.67 7.10
CA LEU A 4 -2.83 10.76 6.67
C LEU A 4 -1.86 11.44 5.70
N LYS A 5 -2.36 12.28 4.80
CA LYS A 5 -1.54 13.04 3.85
C LYS A 5 -0.64 14.04 4.58
N GLU A 6 -1.18 14.75 5.56
CA GLU A 6 -0.44 15.70 6.41
C GLU A 6 0.65 14.99 7.23
N VAL A 7 0.29 13.91 7.94
CA VAL A 7 1.24 13.14 8.76
C VAL A 7 2.38 12.56 7.92
N LEU A 8 2.08 12.02 6.73
CA LEU A 8 3.10 11.44 5.85
C LEU A 8 4.02 12.49 5.19
N GLN A 9 3.75 13.79 5.37
CA GLN A 9 4.64 14.89 4.97
C GLN A 9 5.57 15.35 6.10
N GLU A 10 5.40 14.85 7.33
CA GLU A 10 6.28 15.20 8.45
C GLU A 10 7.73 14.77 8.23
N SER A 11 8.65 15.51 8.84
CA SER A 11 10.10 15.27 8.71
C SER A 11 10.52 13.88 9.18
N LEU A 12 9.73 13.24 10.05
CA LEU A 12 9.90 11.86 10.49
C LEU A 12 10.02 10.86 9.32
N PHE A 13 9.34 11.14 8.21
CA PHE A 13 9.28 10.26 7.04
C PHE A 13 10.22 10.70 5.91
N THR A 14 11.14 11.63 6.17
CA THR A 14 12.08 12.13 5.17
C THR A 14 13.02 11.03 4.69
N GLY A 15 13.19 10.91 3.38
CA GLY A 15 14.09 9.92 2.76
C GLY A 15 13.48 8.52 2.59
N ILE A 16 12.25 8.29 3.04
CA ILE A 16 11.53 7.04 2.78
C ILE A 16 10.85 7.15 1.42
N GLU A 17 11.28 6.31 0.47
CA GLU A 17 10.75 6.30 -0.90
C GLU A 17 9.27 5.87 -0.94
N TRP A 18 8.97 4.73 -0.32
CA TRP A 18 7.62 4.16 -0.26
C TRP A 18 7.11 4.11 1.18
N ILE A 19 5.92 4.68 1.39
CA ILE A 19 5.14 4.49 2.62
C ILE A 19 3.79 3.94 2.23
N ILE A 20 3.46 2.74 2.70
CA ILE A 20 2.23 2.03 2.34
C ILE A 20 1.46 1.72 3.63
N VAL A 21 0.30 2.35 3.79
CA VAL A 21 -0.58 2.21 4.95
C VAL A 21 -1.76 1.34 4.57
N SER A 22 -1.78 0.10 5.08
CA SER A 22 -2.96 -0.76 4.96
C SER A 22 -4.11 -0.20 5.79
N LEU A 23 -5.28 -0.10 5.17
CA LEU A 23 -6.55 0.31 5.79
C LEU A 23 -7.51 -0.88 5.95
N GLY A 24 -6.98 -2.11 5.86
CA GLY A 24 -7.76 -3.35 5.92
C GLY A 24 -8.82 -3.42 4.82
N ALA A 25 -10.09 -3.59 5.20
CA ALA A 25 -11.21 -3.67 4.27
C ALA A 25 -11.42 -2.39 3.42
N ASN A 26 -10.79 -1.28 3.79
CA ASN A 26 -10.81 -0.03 3.01
C ASN A 26 -9.66 0.06 2.01
N GLY A 27 -8.90 -1.01 1.77
CA GLY A 27 -7.77 -1.04 0.85
C GLY A 27 -6.52 -0.39 1.43
N THR A 28 -5.83 0.40 0.63
CA THR A 28 -4.49 0.93 0.98
C THR A 28 -4.38 2.42 0.65
N PHE A 29 -3.66 3.16 1.49
CA PHE A 29 -3.19 4.51 1.18
C PHE A 29 -1.67 4.50 1.10
N ALA A 30 -1.08 5.06 0.04
CA ALA A 30 0.36 5.03 -0.16
C ALA A 30 0.91 6.40 -0.57
N LYS A 31 2.17 6.64 -0.20
CA LYS A 31 3.00 7.76 -0.65
C LYS A 31 4.22 7.18 -1.35
N HIS A 32 4.49 7.65 -2.57
CA HIS A 32 5.74 7.40 -3.30
C HIS A 32 6.32 8.72 -3.76
N GLY A 33 7.46 9.12 -3.17
CA GLY A 33 7.96 10.49 -3.33
C GLY A 33 6.91 11.52 -2.90
N ASP A 34 6.54 12.43 -3.79
CA ASP A 34 5.50 13.46 -3.54
C ASP A 34 4.09 13.06 -4.00
N THR A 35 3.93 11.83 -4.51
CA THR A 35 2.65 11.35 -5.04
C THR A 35 1.93 10.50 -4.01
N PHE A 36 0.62 10.74 -3.87
CA PHE A 36 -0.26 9.98 -2.99
C PHE A 36 -1.22 9.13 -3.80
N TYR A 37 -1.43 7.91 -3.34
CA TYR A 37 -2.31 6.92 -3.96
C TYR A 37 -3.35 6.42 -2.96
N LYS A 38 -4.58 6.28 -3.45
CA LYS A 38 -5.63 5.53 -2.76
C LYS A 38 -5.98 4.32 -3.62
N VAL A 39 -5.83 3.13 -3.04
CA VAL A 39 -6.25 1.87 -3.65
C VAL A 39 -7.53 1.44 -2.96
N ASP A 40 -8.60 1.33 -3.74
CA ASP A 40 -9.86 0.74 -3.29
C ASP A 40 -9.92 -0.72 -3.72
N ILE A 41 -10.35 -1.58 -2.81
CA ILE A 41 -10.49 -3.02 -3.04
C ILE A 41 -11.97 -3.40 -3.06
N PRO A 42 -12.36 -4.41 -3.86
CA PRO A 42 -13.73 -4.91 -3.82
C PRO A 42 -14.03 -5.53 -2.45
N ARG A 43 -15.29 -5.42 -2.01
CA ARG A 43 -15.72 -6.13 -0.79
C ARG A 43 -15.74 -7.63 -1.07
N ILE A 44 -15.02 -8.37 -0.24
CA ILE A 44 -14.98 -9.83 -0.24
C ILE A 44 -15.48 -10.39 1.09
N GLN A 45 -15.90 -11.65 1.09
CA GLN A 45 -16.14 -12.38 2.33
C GLN A 45 -14.80 -12.81 2.93
N VAL A 46 -14.39 -12.16 4.02
CA VAL A 46 -13.15 -12.51 4.71
C VAL A 46 -13.36 -13.80 5.51
N VAL A 47 -12.56 -14.82 5.19
CA VAL A 47 -12.55 -16.11 5.91
C VAL A 47 -11.50 -16.09 7.03
N ASN A 48 -10.28 -15.65 6.71
CA ASN A 48 -9.19 -15.50 7.67
C ASN A 48 -8.21 -14.42 7.18
N PRO A 49 -8.04 -13.29 7.90
CA PRO A 49 -7.12 -12.23 7.50
C PRO A 49 -5.67 -12.47 7.97
N VAL A 50 -5.38 -13.53 8.73
CA VAL A 50 -4.02 -13.83 9.18
C VAL A 50 -3.13 -14.12 7.96
N GLY A 51 -2.03 -13.37 7.85
CA GLY A 51 -1.07 -13.47 6.73
C GLY A 51 -1.32 -12.51 5.56
N SER A 52 -2.44 -11.76 5.55
CA SER A 52 -2.71 -10.77 4.48
C SER A 52 -1.63 -9.67 4.41
N GLY A 53 -1.13 -9.22 5.56
CA GLY A 53 -0.02 -8.27 5.64
C GLY A 53 1.27 -8.83 5.03
N ASP A 54 1.62 -10.08 5.36
CA ASP A 54 2.82 -10.75 4.81
C ASP A 54 2.71 -10.93 3.29
N SER A 55 1.52 -11.32 2.81
CA SER A 55 1.24 -11.43 1.38
C SER A 55 1.30 -10.07 0.67
N THR A 56 0.85 -8.99 1.32
CA THR A 56 0.99 -7.61 0.81
C THR A 56 2.47 -7.25 0.65
N VAL A 57 3.29 -7.55 1.66
CA VAL A 57 4.75 -7.32 1.62
C VAL A 57 5.43 -8.15 0.53
N ALA A 58 5.00 -9.39 0.33
CA ALA A 58 5.47 -10.23 -0.78
C ALA A 58 5.10 -9.62 -2.15
N GLY A 59 3.90 -9.06 -2.28
CA GLY A 59 3.45 -8.36 -3.49
C GLY A 59 4.25 -7.11 -3.79
N ILE A 60 4.54 -6.28 -2.77
CA ILE A 60 5.41 -5.12 -2.89
C ILE A 60 6.80 -5.54 -3.36
N SER A 61 7.41 -6.53 -2.69
CA SER A 61 8.74 -7.03 -3.02
C SER A 61 8.82 -7.55 -4.45
N SER A 62 7.79 -8.30 -4.89
CA SER A 62 7.66 -8.79 -6.26
C SER A 62 7.50 -7.64 -7.26
N GLY A 63 6.65 -6.64 -6.97
CA GLY A 63 6.46 -5.47 -7.82
C GLY A 63 7.75 -4.67 -8.02
N LEU A 64 8.50 -4.43 -6.94
CA LEU A 64 9.80 -3.74 -6.98
C LEU A 64 10.83 -4.52 -7.81
N LEU A 65 10.95 -5.83 -7.56
CA LEU A 65 11.89 -6.70 -8.29
C LEU A 65 11.64 -6.68 -9.81
N HIS A 66 10.37 -6.67 -10.21
CA HIS A 66 9.97 -6.66 -11.61
C HIS A 66 9.84 -5.26 -12.22
N LYS A 67 10.18 -4.21 -11.46
CA LYS A 67 10.10 -2.80 -11.89
C LYS A 67 8.71 -2.44 -12.43
N GLU A 68 7.68 -2.90 -11.74
CA GLU A 68 6.31 -2.54 -12.11
C GLU A 68 6.06 -1.05 -11.89
N SER A 69 5.06 -0.50 -12.57
CA SER A 69 4.58 0.84 -12.27
C SER A 69 4.03 0.89 -10.84
N ASP A 70 4.02 2.09 -10.24
CA ASP A 70 3.41 2.34 -8.92
C ASP A 70 2.03 1.72 -8.78
N ALA A 71 1.17 1.93 -9.78
CA ALA A 71 -0.17 1.35 -9.82
C ALA A 71 -0.14 -0.19 -9.91
N GLY A 72 0.74 -0.76 -10.75
CA GLY A 72 0.89 -2.20 -10.89
C GLY A 72 1.34 -2.87 -9.58
N LEU A 73 2.36 -2.30 -8.95
CA LEU A 73 2.87 -2.74 -7.65
C LEU A 73 1.78 -2.69 -6.57
N LEU A 74 1.07 -1.55 -6.47
CA LEU A 74 0.02 -1.37 -5.48
C LEU A 74 -1.17 -2.31 -5.69
N ILE A 75 -1.58 -2.53 -6.95
CA ILE A 75 -2.62 -3.51 -7.29
C ILE A 75 -2.16 -4.91 -6.91
N LYS A 76 -0.95 -5.33 -7.30
CA LYS A 76 -0.42 -6.65 -6.98
C LYS A 76 -0.38 -6.88 -5.46
N ALA A 77 0.11 -5.90 -4.70
CA ALA A 77 0.17 -5.97 -3.25
C ALA A 77 -1.21 -6.18 -2.62
N ASN A 78 -2.23 -5.43 -3.05
CA ASN A 78 -3.60 -5.54 -2.54
C ASN A 78 -4.37 -6.78 -3.05
N VAL A 79 -3.91 -7.41 -4.14
CA VAL A 79 -4.50 -8.67 -4.64
C VAL A 79 -3.97 -9.87 -3.86
N LEU A 80 -2.71 -9.82 -3.40
CA LEU A 80 -2.12 -10.91 -2.63
C LEU A 80 -2.52 -10.88 -1.15
N GLY A 81 -2.70 -9.67 -0.58
CA GLY A 81 -3.16 -9.48 0.80
C GLY A 81 -4.67 -9.62 0.95
#